data_AF-Q1IL94-F1
#
_entry.id   AF-Q1IL94-F1
#
_cell.length_a   1.000
_cell.length_b   1.000
_cell.length_c   1.000
_cell.angle_alpha   90.00
_cell.angle_beta   90.00
_cell.angle_gamma   90.00
#
_symmetry.space_group_name_H-M   'P 1'
#
loop_
_entity.id
_entity.type
_entity.pdbx_description
1 polymer ?
#
loop_
_entity_poly.entity_id
_entity_poly.type
_entity_poly.pdbx_seq_one_letter_code
_entity_poly.pdbx_strand_id
1 'polypeptide(L)'
;MLSGVSWITIVKMSENATSQLLARIVGKCPICKLPPRRHAWSQLASTICGDPSFQESLANFFQLFRTHEWMRLRAYQGFDPMRDAVVVYAVRCPDGGALVLAVRSNFDLYAPDELYGCEIIDAKASDALCTQLENWEDI
;
A
#
# COMPACT_ATOMS: atom_id res chain seq x y z
N MET A 1 13.93 -36.50 -10.50
CA MET A 1 12.48 -36.40 -10.78
C MET A 1 11.95 -35.24 -9.96
N LEU A 2 11.59 -34.14 -10.62
CA LEU A 2 11.10 -32.91 -9.99
C LEU A 2 9.59 -33.06 -9.73
N SER A 3 9.18 -33.11 -8.46
CA SER A 3 7.76 -32.97 -8.09
C SER A 3 7.46 -31.49 -7.82
N GLY A 4 6.86 -30.84 -8.82
CA GLY A 4 6.38 -29.47 -8.70
C GLY A 4 5.15 -29.41 -7.81
N VAL A 5 5.22 -28.59 -6.77
CA VAL A 5 4.06 -28.21 -5.96
C VAL A 5 3.41 -27.03 -6.67
N SER A 6 2.31 -27.30 -7.36
CA SER A 6 1.45 -26.29 -7.99
C SER A 6 0.56 -25.70 -6.90
N TRP A 7 0.89 -24.50 -6.46
CA TRP A 7 0.05 -23.71 -5.57
C TRP A 7 -1.03 -23.02 -6.40
N ILE A 8 -2.11 -23.75 -6.71
CA ILE A 8 -3.35 -23.10 -7.15
C ILE A 8 -4.08 -22.66 -5.88
N THR A 9 -3.71 -21.48 -5.37
CA THR A 9 -4.51 -20.81 -4.36
C THR A 9 -5.84 -20.46 -5.01
N ILE A 10 -6.93 -21.01 -4.47
CA ILE A 10 -8.29 -20.70 -4.89
C ILE A 10 -8.50 -19.20 -4.66
N VAL A 11 -8.51 -18.45 -5.76
CA VAL A 11 -8.69 -16.99 -5.80
C VAL A 11 -10.09 -16.68 -5.30
N LYS A 12 -10.19 -16.10 -4.10
CA LYS A 12 -11.42 -15.50 -3.62
C LYS A 12 -11.46 -14.09 -4.22
N MET A 13 -12.09 -13.94 -5.39
CA MET A 13 -12.39 -12.62 -5.97
C MET A 13 -13.39 -11.89 -5.04
N SER A 14 -12.88 -11.21 -4.02
CA SER A 14 -13.58 -10.08 -3.43
C SER A 14 -13.12 -8.84 -4.18
N GLU A 15 -14.01 -8.18 -4.91
CA GLU A 15 -13.78 -6.80 -5.35
C GLU A 15 -13.72 -5.92 -4.09
N ASN A 16 -12.56 -5.84 -3.45
CA ASN A 16 -12.34 -5.00 -2.28
C ASN A 16 -12.32 -3.53 -2.73
N ALA A 17 -13.00 -2.64 -2.00
CA ALA A 17 -13.03 -1.21 -2.27
C ALA A 17 -11.61 -0.62 -2.37
N THR A 18 -10.66 -1.14 -1.58
CA THR A 18 -9.25 -0.74 -1.63
C THR A 18 -8.59 -1.12 -2.96
N SER A 19 -8.90 -2.29 -3.52
CA SER A 19 -8.40 -2.70 -4.83
C SER A 19 -8.87 -1.74 -5.93
N GLN A 20 -10.15 -1.35 -5.89
CA GLN A 20 -10.70 -0.36 -6.83
C GLN A 20 -10.06 1.03 -6.65
N LEU A 21 -9.84 1.44 -5.41
CA LEU A 21 -9.14 2.68 -5.05
C LEU A 21 -7.72 2.70 -5.61
N LEU A 22 -6.92 1.69 -5.31
CA LEU A 22 -5.53 1.58 -5.78
C LEU A 22 -5.47 1.52 -7.30
N ALA A 23 -6.43 0.85 -7.94
CA ALA A 23 -6.53 0.83 -9.40
C ALA A 23 -6.79 2.20 -10.01
N ARG A 24 -7.66 3.00 -9.38
CA ARG A 24 -7.95 4.38 -9.81
C ARG A 24 -6.76 5.31 -9.62
N ILE A 25 -6.08 5.20 -8.48
CA ILE A 25 -4.96 6.07 -8.12
C ILE A 25 -3.73 5.79 -9.00
N VAL A 26 -3.37 4.51 -9.15
CA VAL A 26 -2.14 4.13 -9.87
C VAL A 26 -2.34 4.22 -11.37
N GLY A 27 -3.53 3.85 -11.89
CA GLY A 27 -3.83 3.78 -13.31
C GLY A 27 -3.07 2.67 -14.05
N LYS A 28 -1.74 2.77 -14.12
CA LYS A 28 -0.81 1.75 -14.63
C LYS A 28 0.39 1.61 -13.71
N CYS A 29 0.79 0.38 -13.43
CA CYS A 29 1.98 0.13 -12.62
C CYS A 29 3.24 0.68 -13.30
N PRO A 30 4.08 1.49 -12.63
CA PRO A 30 5.29 2.03 -13.23
C PRO A 30 6.37 0.96 -13.46
N ILE A 31 6.26 -0.23 -12.84
CA ILE A 31 7.18 -1.37 -13.03
C ILE A 31 6.81 -2.14 -14.30
N CYS A 32 5.66 -2.82 -14.33
CA CYS A 32 5.26 -3.69 -15.45
C CYS A 32 4.43 -3.00 -16.55
N LYS A 33 4.05 -1.73 -16.36
CA LYS A 33 3.19 -0.94 -17.27
C LYS A 33 1.77 -1.47 -17.48
N LEU A 34 1.39 -2.54 -16.78
CA LEU A 34 0.05 -3.12 -16.80
C LEU A 34 -0.88 -2.41 -15.81
N PRO A 35 -2.21 -2.48 -16.02
CA PRO A 35 -3.18 -2.12 -15.00
C PRO A 35 -2.96 -2.93 -13.72
N PRO A 36 -3.22 -2.36 -12.53
CA PRO A 36 -2.85 -3.01 -11.28
C PRO A 36 -3.70 -4.23 -10.91
N ARG A 37 -4.72 -4.62 -11.71
CA ARG A 37 -5.63 -5.79 -11.51
C ARG A 37 -4.99 -7.19 -11.39
N ARG A 38 -3.67 -7.26 -11.33
CA ARG A 38 -2.86 -8.49 -11.20
C ARG A 38 -1.80 -8.35 -10.11
N HIS A 39 -1.86 -7.27 -9.36
CA HIS A 39 -0.95 -6.99 -8.27
C HIS A 39 -1.61 -7.45 -6.98
N ALA A 40 -0.79 -7.82 -6.00
CA ALA A 40 -1.27 -7.99 -4.65
C ALA A 40 -0.98 -6.71 -3.86
N TRP A 41 -1.75 -6.41 -2.83
CA TRP A 41 -1.53 -5.27 -1.95
C TRP A 41 -1.67 -5.67 -0.48
N SER A 42 -1.08 -4.86 0.39
CA SER A 42 -1.24 -4.92 1.84
C SER A 42 -1.17 -3.50 2.39
N GLN A 43 -1.98 -3.19 3.40
CA GLN A 43 -1.76 -1.99 4.18
C GLN A 43 -0.46 -2.15 4.99
N LEU A 44 0.43 -1.16 4.89
CA LEU A 44 1.69 -1.12 5.64
C LEU A 44 1.54 -0.29 6.91
N ALA A 45 0.91 0.88 6.82
CA ALA A 45 0.78 1.82 7.93
C ALA A 45 -0.38 2.80 7.72
N SER A 46 -0.85 3.43 8.79
CA SER A 46 -1.80 4.55 8.73
C SER A 46 -1.58 5.57 9.84
N THR A 47 -1.91 6.83 9.57
CA THR A 47 -1.93 7.90 10.59
C THR A 47 -3.03 8.92 10.30
N ILE A 48 -3.46 9.65 11.32
CA ILE A 48 -4.47 10.71 11.20
C ILE A 48 -3.83 11.96 10.57
N CYS A 49 -4.56 12.67 9.71
CA CYS A 49 -4.13 13.95 9.13
C CYS A 49 -5.25 15.01 9.21
N GLY A 50 -4.94 16.24 8.78
CA GLY A 50 -5.89 17.36 8.76
C GLY A 50 -6.10 18.09 10.09
N ASP A 51 -5.66 17.52 11.22
CA ASP A 51 -5.70 18.19 12.54
C ASP A 51 -4.27 18.61 12.98
N PRO A 52 -4.06 19.89 13.37
CA PRO A 52 -2.76 20.41 13.82
C PRO A 52 -2.13 19.62 14.97
N SER A 53 -2.92 18.97 15.81
CA SER A 53 -2.46 18.15 16.95
C SER A 53 -1.63 16.94 16.50
N PHE A 54 -1.78 16.50 15.25
CA PHE A 54 -1.04 15.37 14.68
C PHE A 54 0.11 15.80 13.76
N GLN A 55 0.38 17.11 13.63
CA GLN A 55 1.31 17.63 12.64
C GLN A 55 2.74 17.06 12.78
N GLU A 56 3.25 16.94 14.01
CA GLU A 56 4.58 16.35 14.26
C GLU A 56 4.62 14.86 13.93
N SER A 57 3.58 14.12 14.34
CA SER A 57 3.43 12.69 14.02
C SER A 57 3.36 12.47 12.51
N LEU A 58 2.62 13.31 11.79
CA LEU A 58 2.49 13.27 10.34
C LEU A 58 3.81 13.62 9.63
N ALA A 59 4.55 14.61 10.13
CA ALA A 59 5.87 14.96 9.60
C ALA A 59 6.86 13.80 9.74
N ASN A 60 6.89 13.15 10.91
CA ASN A 60 7.71 11.96 11.17
C ASN A 60 7.27 10.77 10.30
N PHE A 61 5.96 10.55 10.14
CA PHE A 61 5.41 9.52 9.26
C PHE A 61 5.93 9.67 7.82
N PHE A 62 5.83 10.88 7.25
CA PHE A 62 6.34 11.13 5.90
C PHE A 62 7.86 11.13 5.81
N GLN A 63 8.57 11.49 6.88
CA GLN A 63 10.03 11.33 6.93
C GLN A 63 10.43 9.86 6.82
N LEU A 64 9.81 8.98 7.61
CA LEU A 64 10.05 7.53 7.55
C LEU A 64 9.67 6.94 6.18
N PHE A 65 8.58 7.42 5.58
CA PHE A 65 8.18 7.04 4.22
C PHE A 65 9.26 7.40 3.19
N ARG A 66 9.73 8.66 3.17
CA ARG A 66 10.74 9.13 2.20
C ARG A 66 12.12 8.52 2.41
N THR A 67 12.44 8.11 3.64
CA THR A 67 13.73 7.48 4.00
C THR A 67 13.68 5.95 3.92
N HIS A 68 12.57 5.40 3.44
CA HIS A 68 12.36 3.96 3.26
C HIS A 68 12.49 3.14 4.55
N GLU A 69 12.19 3.76 5.70
CA GLU A 69 12.24 3.12 7.01
C GLU A 69 10.95 2.32 7.31
N TRP A 70 10.61 1.37 6.41
CA TRP A 70 9.34 0.65 6.39
C TRP A 70 8.98 -0.04 7.70
N MET A 71 9.96 -0.62 8.39
CA MET A 71 9.75 -1.30 9.68
C MET A 71 9.30 -0.34 10.78
N ARG A 72 9.86 0.88 10.81
CA ARG A 72 9.44 1.91 11.77
C ARG A 72 8.12 2.54 11.35
N LEU A 73 7.90 2.71 10.04
CA LEU A 73 6.65 3.22 9.50
C LEU A 73 5.47 2.31 9.86
N ARG A 74 5.65 0.98 9.82
CA ARG A 74 4.62 -0.01 10.18
C ARG A 74 4.09 0.13 11.61
N ALA A 75 4.84 0.75 12.53
CA ALA A 75 4.37 1.00 13.89
C ALA A 75 3.19 1.99 13.95
N TYR A 76 2.94 2.75 12.87
CA TYR A 76 1.80 3.64 12.76
C TYR A 76 0.56 2.87 12.29
N GLN A 77 -0.43 2.76 13.18
CA GLN A 77 -1.73 2.13 12.92
C GLN A 77 -2.86 3.06 13.39
N GLY A 78 -2.68 4.37 13.21
CA GLY A 78 -3.64 5.38 13.63
C GLY A 78 -4.85 5.38 12.70
N PHE A 79 -6.05 5.35 13.27
CA PHE A 79 -7.32 5.45 12.56
C PHE A 79 -8.37 6.12 13.46
N ASP A 80 -9.10 7.07 12.91
CA ASP A 80 -10.27 7.69 13.53
C ASP A 80 -11.33 7.86 12.43
N PRO A 81 -12.52 7.24 12.55
CA PRO A 81 -13.54 7.28 11.51
C PRO A 81 -14.12 8.68 11.26
N MET A 82 -13.86 9.64 12.16
CA MET A 82 -14.33 11.02 12.05
C MET A 82 -13.25 11.96 11.50
N ARG A 83 -12.13 11.44 11.01
CA ARG A 83 -10.99 12.23 10.56
C ARG A 83 -10.36 11.64 9.31
N ASP A 84 -9.70 12.52 8.55
CA ASP A 84 -8.88 12.08 7.43
C ASP A 84 -7.68 11.27 7.94
N ALA A 85 -7.23 10.35 7.10
CA ALA A 85 -6.04 9.55 7.33
C ALA A 85 -5.10 9.60 6.13
N VAL A 86 -3.82 9.36 6.38
CA VAL A 86 -2.88 8.90 5.36
C VAL A 86 -2.67 7.42 5.58
N VAL A 87 -2.94 6.63 4.54
CA VAL A 87 -2.73 5.19 4.52
C VAL A 87 -1.61 4.87 3.55
N VAL A 88 -0.64 4.08 4.00
CA VAL A 88 0.44 3.58 3.16
C VAL A 88 0.14 2.14 2.77
N TYR A 89 0.10 1.90 1.47
CA TYR A 89 -0.10 0.57 0.88
C TYR A 89 1.18 0.08 0.23
N ALA A 90 1.54 -1.16 0.48
CA ALA A 90 2.52 -1.88 -0.33
C ALA A 90 1.77 -2.62 -1.45
N VAL A 91 2.25 -2.53 -2.68
CA VAL A 91 1.66 -3.17 -3.86
C VAL A 91 2.73 -3.99 -4.56
N ARG A 92 2.60 -5.32 -4.52
CA ARG A 92 3.54 -6.26 -5.13
C ARG A 92 3.24 -6.43 -6.62
N CYS A 93 4.26 -6.25 -7.45
CA CYS A 93 4.16 -6.48 -8.89
C CYS A 93 4.34 -7.97 -9.20
N PRO A 94 3.53 -8.56 -10.11
CA PRO A 94 3.66 -9.98 -10.49
C PRO A 94 4.99 -10.29 -11.18
N ASP A 95 5.58 -9.32 -11.87
CA ASP A 95 6.87 -9.46 -12.56
C ASP A 95 8.07 -9.21 -11.64
N GLY A 96 7.82 -9.02 -10.33
CA GLY A 96 8.83 -8.67 -9.32
C GLY A 96 8.90 -7.18 -9.01
N GLY A 97 9.45 -6.85 -7.84
CA GLY A 97 9.43 -5.49 -7.29
C GLY A 97 8.11 -5.15 -6.57
N ALA A 98 8.05 -3.95 -6.00
CA ALA A 98 6.85 -3.44 -5.33
C ALA A 98 6.74 -1.93 -5.44
N LEU A 99 5.54 -1.40 -5.22
CA LEU A 99 5.28 0.02 -5.00
C LEU A 99 4.93 0.22 -3.53
N VAL A 100 5.32 1.35 -2.97
CA VAL A 100 4.82 1.82 -1.67
C VAL A 100 4.13 3.16 -1.89
N LEU A 101 2.82 3.18 -1.68
CA LEU A 101 1.92 4.29 -2.03
C LEU A 101 1.43 4.96 -0.75
N ALA A 102 1.65 6.26 -0.58
CA ALA A 102 1.01 7.04 0.47
C ALA A 102 -0.24 7.72 -0.09
N VAL A 103 -1.41 7.36 0.41
CA VAL A 103 -2.71 7.81 -0.07
C VAL A 103 -3.45 8.52 1.04
N ARG A 104 -4.02 9.69 0.73
CA ARG A 104 -5.01 10.34 1.59
C ARG A 104 -6.33 9.60 1.48
N SER A 105 -6.82 9.11 2.61
CA SER A 105 -8.18 8.58 2.76
C SER A 105 -8.99 9.64 3.50
N ASN A 106 -9.97 10.21 2.79
CA ASN A 106 -10.85 11.23 3.37
C ASN A 106 -11.94 10.59 4.23
N PHE A 107 -12.33 11.25 5.33
CA PHE A 107 -13.54 10.85 6.06
C PHE A 107 -14.81 11.14 5.23
N ASP A 108 -14.78 12.18 4.39
CA ASP A 108 -15.86 12.53 3.49
C ASP A 108 -15.84 11.64 2.24
N LEU A 109 -16.89 10.83 2.06
CA LEU A 109 -17.05 9.89 0.95
C LEU A 109 -17.14 10.55 -0.43
N TYR A 110 -17.42 11.85 -0.49
CA TYR A 110 -17.49 12.60 -1.75
C TYR A 110 -16.18 13.30 -2.10
N ALA A 111 -15.22 13.36 -1.18
CA ALA A 111 -13.91 13.94 -1.43
C ALA A 111 -13.02 12.92 -2.16
N PRO A 112 -12.30 13.33 -3.22
CA PRO A 112 -11.45 12.43 -3.97
C PRO A 112 -10.22 12.01 -3.15
N ASP A 113 -9.85 10.74 -3.23
CA ASP A 113 -8.58 10.27 -2.67
C ASP A 113 -7.39 10.88 -3.42
N GLU A 114 -6.35 11.24 -2.67
CA GLU A 114 -5.16 11.91 -3.21
C GLU A 114 -3.91 11.05 -3.02
N LEU A 115 -3.07 10.95 -4.04
CA LEU A 115 -1.76 10.31 -3.93
C LEU A 115 -0.74 11.33 -3.43
N TYR A 116 -0.16 11.07 -2.26
CA TYR A 116 0.90 11.89 -1.68
C TYR A 116 2.31 11.42 -2.03
N GLY A 117 2.48 10.14 -2.35
CA GLY A 117 3.79 9.60 -2.71
C GLY A 117 3.71 8.20 -3.31
N CYS A 118 4.68 7.88 -4.16
CA CYS A 118 4.83 6.58 -4.80
C CYS A 118 6.32 6.24 -4.88
N GLU A 119 6.74 5.26 -4.08
CA GLU A 119 8.11 4.76 -4.06
C GLU A 119 8.18 3.43 -4.82
N ILE A 120 9.15 3.32 -5.73
CA ILE A 120 9.40 2.08 -6.48
C ILE A 120 10.49 1.30 -5.74
N ILE A 121 10.15 0.08 -5.37
CA ILE A 121 11.04 -0.84 -4.65
C ILE A 121 11.51 -1.91 -5.63
N ASP A 122 12.83 -2.08 -5.72
CA ASP A 122 13.43 -3.12 -6.55
C ASP A 122 13.05 -4.53 -6.06
N ALA A 123 13.35 -5.55 -6.87
CA ALA A 123 12.97 -6.93 -6.54
C ALA A 123 13.55 -7.43 -5.20
N LYS A 124 14.81 -7.09 -4.89
CA LYS A 124 15.49 -7.57 -3.68
C LYS A 124 14.90 -6.95 -2.42
N ALA A 125 14.69 -5.63 -2.43
CA ALA A 125 14.07 -4.92 -1.32
C ALA A 125 12.57 -5.26 -1.20
N SER A 126 11.90 -5.55 -2.32
CA SER A 126 10.51 -6.01 -2.34
C SER A 126 10.35 -7.35 -1.63
N ASP A 127 11.25 -8.31 -1.87
CA ASP A 127 11.19 -9.62 -1.19
C ASP A 127 11.32 -9.48 0.34
N ALA A 128 12.21 -8.59 0.81
CA ALA A 128 12.36 -8.29 2.23
C ALA A 128 11.09 -7.65 2.81
N LEU A 129 10.50 -6.68 2.11
CA LEU A 129 9.24 -6.05 2.50
C LEU A 129 8.07 -7.05 2.51
N CYS A 130 7.99 -7.92 1.50
CA CYS A 130 6.97 -8.95 1.39
C CYS A 130 7.06 -9.98 2.52
N THR A 131 8.27 -10.33 2.95
CA THR A 131 8.48 -11.24 4.09
C THR A 131 7.99 -10.62 5.40
N GLN A 132 8.05 -9.29 5.51
CA GLN A 132 7.62 -8.56 6.70
C GLN A 132 6.10 -8.35 6.75
N LEU A 133 5.43 -8.27 5.60
CA LEU A 133 4.00 -8.04 5.51
C LEU A 133 3.22 -9.36 5.53
N GLU A 134 2.35 -9.49 6.52
CA GLU A 134 1.39 -10.58 6.63
C GLU A 134 0.09 -10.15 5.96
N ASN A 135 -0.56 -11.06 5.21
CA ASN A 135 -1.87 -10.87 4.57
C ASN A 135 -1.88 -9.95 3.33
N TRP A 136 -1.46 -10.51 2.20
CA TRP A 136 -1.61 -9.88 0.88
C TRP A 136 -2.99 -10.18 0.28
N GLU A 137 -3.62 -9.16 -0.31
CA GLU A 137 -4.89 -9.24 -1.03
C GLU A 137 -4.71 -8.91 -2.51
N ASP A 138 -5.53 -9.44 -3.40
CA ASP A 138 -5.44 -9.13 -4.83
C ASP A 138 -6.09 -7.76 -5.15
N ILE A 139 -5.44 -6.96 -6.01
CA ILE A 139 -6.03 -5.76 -6.65
C ILE A 139 -6.87 -6.19 -7.85
#